data_AF-A0A9X5XN80-F1
#
_entry.id   AF-A0A9X5XN80-F1
#
_cell.length_a   1.000
_cell.length_b   1.000
_cell.length_c   1.000
_cell.angle_alpha   90.00
_cell.angle_beta   90.00
_cell.angle_gamma   90.00
#
_symmetry.space_group_name_H-M   'P 1'
#
loop_
_entity.id
_entity.type
_entity.pdbx_description
1 polymer ?
#
loop_
_entity_poly.entity_id
_entity_poly.type
_entity_poly.pdbx_seq_one_letter_code
_entity_poly.pdbx_strand_id
1 'polypeptide(L)'
;MTKLECVTSHVVIRGRHPNEFVSEFKIQTQSTTYNASRLLVTESARVQAESQKLTYLKELGEDGEYKYVAKIDKKTSKLCHSLNGKVFKVKDMIPGVNAPPMHPWCRSTTVPHVGNWREKFFKERKGKYQVENKVSEKEKLQEKAKKEMLEMISNGKIKVEINPEKQNRHLIGHKLYEEYKLKNLRNGNLIPSYIILKNDELNELILQKAGSGKLVINRKGQWKNKEIIDFGKNIGKDYIDGKFINTQWGTVHYSKTGSHIIPNGKDDKN
;
A
#
# COMPACT_ATOMS: atom_id res chain seq x y z
N MET A 1 39.74 -16.53 -27.90
CA MET A 1 38.58 -16.00 -27.17
C MET A 1 37.40 -16.00 -28.12
N THR A 2 36.37 -16.80 -27.85
CA THR A 2 35.18 -16.85 -28.71
C THR A 2 34.43 -15.51 -28.65
N LYS A 3 33.67 -15.15 -29.69
CA LYS A 3 32.88 -13.90 -29.66
C LYS A 3 31.84 -13.92 -28.53
N LEU A 4 31.35 -15.12 -28.17
CA LEU A 4 30.46 -15.33 -27.02
C LEU A 4 31.11 -14.90 -25.70
N GLU A 5 32.36 -15.32 -25.43
CA GLU A 5 33.14 -14.88 -24.28
C GLU A 5 33.34 -13.36 -24.24
N CYS A 6 33.56 -12.75 -25.41
CA CYS A 6 33.68 -11.31 -25.52
C CYS A 6 32.37 -10.62 -25.11
N VAL A 7 31.22 -11.08 -25.61
CA VAL A 7 29.91 -10.54 -25.26
C VAL A 7 29.61 -10.73 -23.77
N THR A 8 29.79 -11.94 -23.23
CA THR A 8 29.53 -12.20 -21.80
C THR A 8 30.41 -11.34 -20.90
N SER A 9 31.68 -11.14 -21.26
CA SER A 9 32.60 -10.24 -20.52
C SER A 9 32.11 -8.79 -20.54
N HIS A 10 31.66 -8.27 -21.70
CA HIS A 10 31.12 -6.92 -21.79
C HIS A 10 29.82 -6.75 -21.00
N VAL A 11 28.97 -7.76 -20.98
CA VAL A 11 27.71 -7.73 -20.22
C VAL A 11 27.98 -7.76 -18.71
N VAL A 12 28.81 -8.69 -18.25
CA VAL A 12 29.06 -8.90 -16.81
C VAL A 12 29.95 -7.81 -16.22
N ILE A 13 31.02 -7.42 -16.92
CA ILE A 13 32.02 -6.46 -16.40
C ILE A 13 31.60 -5.02 -16.67
N ARG A 14 31.13 -4.72 -17.90
CA ARG A 14 30.80 -3.33 -18.31
C ARG A 14 29.32 -2.98 -18.18
N GLY A 15 28.45 -3.95 -17.85
CA GLY A 15 27.01 -3.71 -17.72
C GLY A 15 26.30 -3.39 -19.04
N ARG A 16 26.90 -3.72 -20.19
CA ARG A 16 26.26 -3.51 -21.49
C ARG A 16 25.12 -4.50 -21.71
N HIS A 17 24.12 -4.10 -22.49
CA HIS A 17 22.96 -4.97 -22.71
C HIS A 17 23.28 -6.05 -23.77
N PRO A 18 22.95 -7.34 -23.54
CA PRO A 18 23.28 -8.42 -24.49
C PRO A 18 22.75 -8.20 -25.92
N ASN A 19 21.61 -7.52 -26.04
CA ASN A 19 20.99 -7.22 -27.33
C ASN A 19 21.85 -6.34 -28.26
N GLU A 20 22.79 -5.56 -27.72
CA GLU A 20 23.70 -4.73 -28.53
C GLU A 20 24.57 -5.59 -29.46
N PHE A 21 24.85 -6.84 -29.07
CA PHE A 21 25.74 -7.74 -29.80
C PHE A 21 25.00 -8.75 -30.70
N VAL A 22 23.67 -8.65 -30.80
CA VAL A 22 22.85 -9.62 -31.54
C VAL A 22 23.15 -9.59 -33.03
N SER A 23 23.34 -8.41 -33.62
CA SER A 23 23.66 -8.25 -35.04
C SER A 23 24.97 -8.97 -35.39
N GLU A 24 26.02 -8.75 -34.60
CA GLU A 24 27.33 -9.38 -34.78
C GLU A 24 27.27 -10.90 -34.57
N PHE A 25 26.60 -11.34 -33.50
CA PHE A 25 26.47 -12.76 -33.16
C PHE A 25 25.64 -13.54 -34.18
N LYS A 26 24.61 -12.90 -34.76
CA LYS A 26 23.77 -13.47 -35.81
C LYS A 26 24.60 -13.82 -37.06
N ILE A 27 25.47 -12.91 -37.49
CA ILE A 27 26.31 -13.10 -38.69
C ILE A 27 27.21 -14.33 -38.52
N GLN A 28 27.80 -14.48 -37.33
CA GLN A 28 28.72 -15.59 -37.06
C GLN A 28 28.01 -16.94 -36.91
N THR A 29 26.85 -16.97 -36.27
CA THR A 29 26.12 -18.23 -35.99
C THR A 29 25.13 -18.62 -37.08
N GLN A 30 24.99 -17.80 -38.14
CA GLN A 30 24.01 -17.95 -39.22
C GLN A 30 22.58 -18.22 -38.70
N SER A 31 22.25 -17.67 -37.53
CA SER A 31 20.99 -17.92 -36.84
C SER A 31 19.99 -16.79 -37.07
N THR A 32 18.74 -16.97 -36.63
CA THR A 32 17.75 -15.87 -36.65
C THR A 32 18.05 -14.87 -35.54
N THR A 33 17.62 -13.62 -35.71
CA THR A 33 17.77 -12.56 -34.68
C THR A 33 17.20 -13.00 -33.33
N TYR A 34 16.06 -13.71 -33.36
CA TYR A 34 15.40 -14.22 -32.16
C TYR A 34 16.25 -15.29 -31.44
N ASN A 35 16.78 -16.27 -32.19
CA ASN A 35 17.60 -17.34 -31.61
C ASN A 35 18.91 -16.78 -31.06
N ALA A 36 19.57 -15.88 -31.79
CA ALA A 36 20.77 -15.18 -31.34
C ALA A 36 20.53 -14.42 -30.03
N SER A 37 19.47 -13.62 -29.94
CA SER A 37 19.12 -12.86 -28.74
C SER A 37 18.78 -13.77 -27.55
N ARG A 38 17.98 -14.82 -27.79
CA ARG A 38 17.65 -15.82 -26.76
C ARG A 38 18.90 -16.48 -26.18
N LEU A 39 19.86 -16.86 -27.03
CA LEU A 39 21.11 -17.49 -26.61
C LEU A 39 21.96 -16.51 -25.79
N LEU A 40 22.21 -15.30 -26.30
CA LEU A 40 23.03 -14.30 -25.61
C LEU A 40 22.49 -13.93 -24.24
N VAL A 41 21.17 -13.72 -24.13
CA VAL A 41 20.54 -13.36 -22.85
C VAL A 41 20.57 -14.53 -21.86
N THR A 42 20.27 -15.74 -22.33
CA THR A 42 20.28 -16.93 -21.45
C THR A 42 21.69 -17.24 -20.96
N GLU A 43 22.69 -17.14 -21.84
CA GLU A 43 24.09 -17.39 -21.48
C GLU A 43 24.65 -16.32 -20.55
N SER A 44 24.33 -15.04 -20.80
CA SER A 44 24.70 -13.96 -19.88
C SER A 44 24.10 -14.16 -18.49
N ALA A 45 22.84 -14.58 -18.41
CA ALA A 45 22.18 -14.89 -17.14
C ALA A 45 22.82 -16.09 -16.43
N ARG A 46 23.25 -17.11 -17.18
CA ARG A 46 23.98 -18.28 -16.63
C ARG A 46 25.30 -17.86 -16.00
N VAL A 47 26.11 -17.07 -16.70
CA VAL A 47 27.40 -16.56 -16.19
C VAL A 47 27.20 -15.66 -14.96
N GLN A 48 26.16 -14.82 -14.95
CA GLN A 48 25.82 -14.01 -13.78
C GLN A 48 25.44 -14.87 -12.56
N ALA A 49 24.69 -15.95 -12.76
CA ALA A 49 24.34 -16.87 -11.68
C ALA A 49 25.56 -17.61 -11.12
N GLU A 50 26.51 -18.00 -11.97
CA GLU A 50 27.80 -18.58 -11.54
C GLU A 50 28.63 -17.57 -10.76
N SER A 51 28.70 -16.32 -11.24
CA SER A 51 29.35 -15.23 -10.48
C SER A 51 28.69 -15.02 -9.12
N GLN A 52 27.36 -15.08 -9.03
CA GLN A 52 26.66 -14.98 -7.75
C GLN A 52 26.98 -16.16 -6.83
N LYS A 53 27.06 -17.39 -7.36
CA LYS A 53 27.47 -18.57 -6.58
C LYS A 53 28.85 -18.36 -5.95
N LEU A 54 29.82 -17.88 -6.72
CA LEU A 54 31.18 -17.60 -6.21
C LEU A 54 31.16 -16.57 -5.08
N THR A 55 30.39 -15.49 -5.24
CA THR A 55 30.22 -14.48 -4.18
C THR A 55 29.57 -15.08 -2.94
N TYR A 56 28.53 -15.90 -3.10
CA TYR A 56 27.88 -16.55 -1.98
C TYR A 56 28.81 -17.52 -1.24
N LEU A 57 29.61 -18.31 -1.96
CA LEU A 57 30.60 -19.18 -1.34
C LEU A 57 31.64 -18.39 -0.55
N LYS A 58 32.08 -17.24 -1.07
CA LYS A 58 33.05 -16.37 -0.40
C LYS A 58 32.51 -15.68 0.85
N GLU A 59 31.29 -15.16 0.79
CA GLU A 59 30.72 -14.32 1.86
C GLU A 59 29.94 -15.13 2.92
N LEU A 60 29.25 -16.20 2.52
CA LEU A 60 28.39 -17.01 3.40
C LEU A 60 29.04 -18.35 3.80
N GLY A 61 30.04 -18.81 3.06
CA GLY A 61 30.62 -20.15 3.20
C GLY A 61 29.80 -21.25 2.52
N GLU A 62 30.30 -22.49 2.60
CA GLU A 62 29.70 -23.65 1.93
C GLU A 62 28.30 -24.04 2.47
N ASP A 63 28.08 -23.79 3.77
CA ASP A 63 26.80 -24.00 4.45
C ASP A 63 25.84 -22.80 4.31
N GLY A 64 26.24 -21.77 3.57
CA GLY A 64 25.37 -20.65 3.24
C GLY A 64 24.11 -21.11 2.52
N GLU A 65 23.01 -20.40 2.76
CA GLU A 65 21.73 -20.64 2.11
C GLU A 65 21.36 -19.46 1.20
N TYR A 66 20.69 -19.76 0.10
CA TYR A 66 20.11 -18.78 -0.79
C TYR A 66 18.64 -19.08 -1.04
N LYS A 67 17.87 -18.03 -1.31
CA LYS A 67 16.44 -18.11 -1.64
C LYS A 67 16.24 -17.82 -3.11
N TYR A 68 15.47 -18.67 -3.78
CA TYR A 68 15.04 -18.45 -5.15
C TYR A 68 13.92 -17.42 -5.20
N VAL A 69 14.07 -16.36 -6.01
CA VAL A 69 13.09 -15.27 -6.14
C VAL A 69 12.66 -15.16 -7.59
N ALA A 70 11.43 -15.59 -7.87
CA ALA A 70 10.81 -15.43 -9.16
C ALA A 70 10.14 -14.06 -9.28
N LYS A 71 10.18 -13.46 -10.48
CA LYS A 71 9.37 -12.28 -10.79
C LYS A 71 7.93 -12.72 -11.03
N ILE A 72 7.08 -12.68 -10.00
CA ILE A 72 5.67 -13.10 -10.08
C ILE A 72 4.82 -12.06 -10.84
N ASP A 73 4.48 -12.40 -12.08
CA ASP A 73 3.62 -11.65 -13.01
C ASP A 73 2.87 -12.61 -13.96
N LYS A 74 2.02 -12.08 -14.85
CA LYS A 74 1.25 -12.89 -15.82
C LYS A 74 2.11 -13.72 -16.78
N LYS A 75 3.42 -13.44 -16.91
CA LYS A 75 4.37 -14.13 -17.78
C LYS A 75 5.28 -15.10 -17.02
N THR A 76 5.01 -15.35 -15.75
CA THR A 76 5.81 -16.26 -14.93
C THR A 76 5.53 -17.70 -15.32
N SER A 77 6.59 -18.47 -15.57
CA SER A 77 6.44 -19.91 -15.84
C SER A 77 5.97 -20.65 -14.58
N LYS A 78 5.21 -21.73 -14.77
CA LYS A 78 4.77 -22.61 -13.67
C LYS A 78 5.97 -23.14 -12.86
N LEU A 79 7.09 -23.39 -13.54
CA LEU A 79 8.35 -23.83 -12.94
C LEU A 79 8.92 -22.78 -11.97
N CYS A 80 9.12 -21.54 -12.45
CA CYS A 80 9.64 -20.46 -11.61
C CYS A 80 8.69 -20.12 -10.45
N HIS A 81 7.38 -20.19 -10.69
CA HIS A 81 6.39 -19.99 -9.64
C HIS A 81 6.49 -21.05 -8.53
N SER A 82 6.73 -22.31 -8.90
CA SER A 82 6.87 -23.43 -7.95
C SER A 82 8.18 -23.40 -7.15
N LEU A 83 9.21 -22.71 -7.66
CA LEU A 83 10.49 -22.53 -6.99
C LEU A 83 10.55 -21.24 -6.15
N ASN A 84 9.61 -20.31 -6.36
CA ASN A 84 9.61 -19.03 -5.67
C ASN A 84 9.53 -19.20 -4.14
N GLY A 85 10.48 -18.59 -3.44
CA GLY A 85 10.56 -18.62 -1.99
C GLY A 85 11.24 -19.86 -1.39
N LYS A 86 11.58 -20.87 -2.21
CA LYS A 86 12.35 -22.03 -1.73
C LYS A 86 13.78 -21.64 -1.40
N VAL A 87 14.29 -22.23 -0.33
CA VAL A 87 15.66 -22.03 0.17
C VAL A 87 16.49 -23.26 -0.18
N PHE A 88 17.71 -23.03 -0.67
CA PHE A 88 18.65 -24.05 -1.08
C PHE A 88 20.05 -23.72 -0.54
N LYS A 89 20.91 -24.73 -0.42
CA LYS A 89 22.30 -24.53 -0.01
C LYS A 89 23.14 -24.02 -1.18
N VAL A 90 24.07 -23.11 -0.90
CA VAL A 90 24.94 -22.49 -1.92
C VAL A 90 25.84 -23.51 -2.60
N LYS A 91 26.34 -24.52 -1.86
CA LYS A 91 27.13 -25.62 -2.45
C LYS A 91 26.42 -26.33 -3.60
N ASP A 92 25.11 -26.51 -3.46
CA ASP A 92 24.26 -27.22 -4.40
C ASP A 92 23.75 -26.30 -5.53
N MET A 93 24.12 -25.02 -5.54
CA MET A 93 23.63 -24.04 -6.53
C MET A 93 24.10 -24.41 -7.95
N ILE A 94 23.15 -24.76 -8.82
CA ILE A 94 23.37 -25.15 -10.21
C ILE A 94 22.35 -24.39 -11.09
N PRO A 95 22.81 -23.47 -11.95
CA PRO A 95 21.94 -22.79 -12.91
C PRO A 95 21.18 -23.78 -13.79
N GLY A 96 19.87 -23.60 -13.94
CA GLY A 96 19.00 -24.48 -14.72
C GLY A 96 18.33 -25.62 -13.94
N VAL A 97 18.78 -25.92 -12.72
CA VAL A 97 18.20 -26.98 -11.86
C VAL A 97 17.52 -26.38 -10.63
N ASN A 98 18.26 -25.61 -9.84
CA ASN A 98 17.78 -24.98 -8.60
C ASN A 98 18.19 -23.50 -8.50
N ALA A 99 18.87 -22.97 -9.51
CA ALA A 99 19.18 -21.56 -9.66
C ALA A 99 18.79 -21.06 -11.06
N PRO A 100 18.44 -19.78 -11.22
CA PRO A 100 18.23 -19.18 -12.54
C PRO A 100 19.49 -19.27 -13.41
N PRO A 101 19.37 -19.31 -14.76
CA PRO A 101 18.13 -19.33 -15.53
C PRO A 101 17.53 -20.74 -15.67
N MET A 102 16.27 -20.93 -15.26
CA MET A 102 15.56 -22.22 -15.34
C MET A 102 14.95 -22.50 -16.72
N HIS A 103 14.78 -21.46 -17.52
CA HIS A 103 14.19 -21.53 -18.84
C HIS A 103 14.72 -20.36 -19.68
N PRO A 104 14.58 -20.41 -21.01
CA PRO A 104 14.90 -19.26 -21.85
C PRO A 104 14.13 -18.02 -21.41
N TRP A 105 14.77 -16.86 -21.43
CA TRP A 105 14.17 -15.60 -20.96
C TRP A 105 13.73 -15.62 -19.49
N CYS A 106 14.37 -16.45 -18.66
CA CYS A 106 14.14 -16.45 -17.22
C CYS A 106 14.51 -15.08 -16.62
N ARG A 107 13.58 -14.52 -15.85
CA ARG A 107 13.71 -13.23 -15.13
C ARG A 107 13.79 -13.40 -13.61
N SER A 108 14.00 -14.65 -13.16
CA SER A 108 14.17 -14.98 -11.75
C SER A 108 15.60 -14.68 -11.32
N THR A 109 15.79 -14.44 -10.03
CA THR A 109 17.09 -14.18 -9.41
C THR A 109 17.23 -14.99 -8.12
N THR A 110 18.42 -14.98 -7.53
CA THR A 110 18.69 -15.52 -6.20
C THR A 110 19.05 -14.40 -5.25
N VAL A 111 18.72 -14.59 -3.96
CA VAL A 111 19.12 -13.69 -2.89
C VAL A 111 19.71 -14.50 -1.73
N PRO A 112 20.70 -13.97 -1.00
CA PRO A 112 21.22 -14.66 0.17
C PRO A 112 20.14 -14.80 1.25
N HIS A 113 20.04 -15.98 1.85
CA HIS A 113 19.12 -16.25 2.94
C HIS A 113 19.87 -16.18 4.27
N VAL A 114 19.82 -15.02 4.92
CA VAL A 114 20.53 -14.73 6.18
C VAL A 114 19.67 -14.97 7.43
N GLY A 115 18.62 -15.77 7.32
CA GLY A 115 17.68 -16.05 8.41
C GLY A 115 17.05 -14.80 9.04
N ASN A 116 16.55 -14.93 10.27
CA ASN A 116 15.93 -13.83 11.03
C ASN A 116 16.95 -12.97 11.79
N TRP A 117 18.17 -12.79 11.24
CA TRP A 117 19.21 -11.98 11.90
C TRP A 117 18.70 -10.56 12.23
N ARG A 118 17.90 -9.97 11.35
CA ARG A 118 17.33 -8.62 11.53
C ARG A 118 16.41 -8.58 12.74
N GLU A 119 15.48 -9.53 12.86
CA GLU A 119 14.57 -9.60 14.01
C GLU A 119 15.34 -9.85 15.30
N LYS A 120 16.32 -10.77 15.28
CA LYS A 120 17.19 -11.05 16.42
C LYS A 120 17.98 -9.79 16.83
N PHE A 121 18.57 -9.09 15.86
CA PHE A 121 19.32 -7.86 16.05
C PHE A 121 18.48 -6.77 16.74
N PHE A 122 17.25 -6.56 16.29
CA PHE A 122 16.34 -5.59 16.90
C PHE A 122 15.76 -6.04 18.23
N LYS A 123 15.52 -7.35 18.42
CA LYS A 123 15.05 -7.93 19.69
C LYS A 123 16.10 -7.76 20.79
N GLU A 124 17.36 -8.06 20.49
CA GLU A 124 18.50 -7.89 21.41
C GLU A 124 18.79 -6.43 21.74
N ARG A 125 18.47 -5.50 20.83
CA ARG A 125 18.73 -4.06 20.98
C ARG A 125 17.48 -3.25 21.28
N LYS A 126 16.41 -3.92 21.71
CA LYS A 126 15.15 -3.27 22.09
C LYS A 126 15.43 -2.26 23.22
N GLY A 127 15.25 -0.97 22.94
CA GLY A 127 15.53 0.13 23.86
C GLY A 127 16.78 0.96 23.56
N LYS A 128 17.74 0.48 22.75
CA LYS A 128 18.90 1.28 22.28
C LYS A 128 18.59 2.17 21.07
N TYR A 129 17.69 1.71 20.21
CA TYR A 129 17.20 2.45 19.05
C TYR A 129 15.69 2.64 19.20
N GLN A 130 15.24 3.89 19.21
CA GLN A 130 13.82 4.19 18.99
C GLN A 130 13.57 4.03 17.49
N VAL A 131 13.02 2.89 17.09
CA VAL A 131 12.32 2.83 15.82
C VAL A 131 10.98 3.51 16.09
N GLU A 132 10.84 4.77 15.66
CA GLU A 132 9.56 5.50 15.72
C GLU A 132 8.50 4.70 14.94
N ASN A 133 7.78 3.86 15.66
CA ASN A 133 6.60 3.18 15.12
C ASN A 133 5.51 4.23 14.99
N LYS A 134 5.43 4.89 13.82
CA LYS A 134 4.37 5.84 13.46
C LYS A 134 2.95 5.30 13.75
N VAL A 135 2.77 3.98 13.72
CA VAL A 135 1.52 3.31 14.08
C VAL A 135 1.21 3.50 15.58
N SER A 136 2.19 3.29 16.47
CA SER A 136 2.02 3.47 17.91
C SER A 136 1.76 4.93 18.29
N GLU A 137 2.36 5.88 17.59
CA GLU A 137 2.10 7.30 17.82
C GLU A 137 0.68 7.68 17.42
N LYS A 138 0.21 7.26 16.24
CA LYS A 138 -1.17 7.51 15.79
C LYS A 138 -2.19 6.96 16.79
N GLU A 139 -1.99 5.76 17.31
CA GLU A 139 -2.84 5.16 18.34
C GLU A 139 -2.84 5.98 19.64
N LYS A 140 -1.67 6.41 20.12
CA LYS A 140 -1.55 7.29 21.30
C LYS A 140 -2.26 8.62 21.09
N LEU A 141 -2.17 9.20 19.90
CA LEU A 141 -2.88 10.45 19.55
C LEU A 141 -4.40 10.24 19.56
N GLN A 142 -4.89 9.13 19.00
CA GLN A 142 -6.32 8.78 19.02
C GLN A 142 -6.83 8.59 20.46
N GLU A 143 -6.08 7.86 21.29
CA GLU A 143 -6.44 7.64 22.69
C GLU A 143 -6.49 8.97 23.47
N LYS A 144 -5.54 9.88 23.25
CA LYS A 144 -5.54 11.22 23.84
C LYS A 144 -6.75 12.03 23.38
N ALA A 145 -7.05 12.04 22.09
CA ALA A 145 -8.20 12.74 21.54
C ALA A 145 -9.54 12.17 22.06
N LYS A 146 -9.61 10.86 22.30
CA LYS A 146 -10.80 10.20 22.86
C LYS A 146 -11.06 10.64 24.30
N LYS A 147 -10.00 10.74 25.11
CA LYS A 147 -10.09 11.29 26.47
C LYS A 147 -10.55 12.75 26.46
N GLU A 148 -9.98 13.58 25.58
CA GLU A 148 -10.40 14.98 25.39
C GLU A 148 -11.87 15.09 24.99
N MET A 149 -12.33 14.26 24.05
CA MET A 149 -13.74 14.21 23.63
C MET A 149 -14.67 13.87 24.79
N LEU A 150 -14.38 12.81 25.55
CA LEU A 150 -15.21 12.39 26.68
C LEU A 150 -15.28 13.47 27.77
N GLU A 151 -14.17 14.14 28.04
CA GLU A 151 -14.13 15.27 28.98
C GLU A 151 -14.99 16.45 28.49
N MET A 152 -14.96 16.76 27.19
CA MET A 152 -15.80 17.82 26.63
C MET A 152 -17.30 17.48 26.67
N ILE A 153 -17.67 16.21 26.49
CA ILE A 153 -19.05 15.73 26.66
C ILE A 153 -19.47 15.88 28.12
N SER A 154 -18.67 15.38 29.05
CA SER A 154 -18.97 15.43 30.49
C SER A 154 -19.09 16.86 31.02
N ASN A 155 -18.26 17.78 30.52
CA ASN A 155 -18.30 19.20 30.89
C ASN A 155 -19.41 19.98 30.14
N GLY A 156 -20.23 19.33 29.31
CA GLY A 156 -21.29 19.96 28.53
C GLY A 156 -20.80 20.97 27.49
N LYS A 157 -19.50 20.96 27.15
CA LYS A 157 -18.92 21.84 26.13
C LYS A 157 -19.35 21.42 24.72
N ILE A 158 -19.69 20.14 24.53
CA ILE A 158 -20.27 19.60 23.31
C ILE A 158 -21.48 18.73 23.61
N LYS A 159 -22.40 18.64 22.64
CA LYS A 159 -23.58 17.77 22.70
C LYS A 159 -23.55 16.78 21.55
N VAL A 160 -23.73 15.50 21.86
CA VAL A 160 -23.77 14.41 20.87
C VAL A 160 -25.07 14.44 20.06
N GLU A 161 -26.17 14.83 20.69
CA GLU A 161 -27.48 14.96 20.05
C GLU A 161 -27.45 15.88 18.83
N ILE A 162 -28.26 15.53 17.83
CA ILE A 162 -28.37 16.28 16.59
C ILE A 162 -29.02 17.63 16.84
N ASN A 163 -28.42 18.68 16.26
CA ASN A 163 -29.06 19.97 16.12
C ASN A 163 -29.84 20.00 14.80
N PRO A 164 -31.19 20.01 14.81
CA PRO A 164 -31.98 19.95 13.58
C PRO A 164 -31.70 21.11 12.63
N GLU A 165 -31.49 22.33 13.12
CA GLU A 165 -31.24 23.50 12.26
C GLU A 165 -29.96 23.37 11.43
N LYS A 166 -28.92 22.79 12.04
CA LYS A 166 -27.65 22.50 11.35
C LYS A 166 -27.80 21.27 10.45
N GLN A 167 -28.48 20.23 10.93
CA GLN A 167 -28.64 18.97 10.22
C GLN A 167 -29.50 19.11 8.96
N ASN A 168 -30.56 19.91 9.02
CA ASN A 168 -31.51 20.12 7.93
C ASN A 168 -30.89 20.76 6.68
N ARG A 169 -29.69 21.35 6.79
CA ARG A 169 -28.90 21.83 5.64
C ARG A 169 -28.23 20.70 4.86
N HIS A 170 -28.26 19.49 5.40
CA HIS A 170 -27.72 18.27 4.79
C HIS A 170 -28.82 17.25 4.51
N LEU A 171 -30.10 17.53 4.78
CA LEU A 171 -31.20 16.59 4.57
C LEU A 171 -31.85 16.81 3.20
N ILE A 172 -31.86 15.79 2.34
CA ILE A 172 -32.46 15.90 1.01
C ILE A 172 -33.97 16.18 1.10
N GLY A 173 -34.48 17.07 0.25
CA GLY A 173 -35.90 17.45 0.24
C GLY A 173 -36.29 18.48 1.30
N HIS A 174 -35.38 18.88 2.20
CA HIS A 174 -35.64 19.97 3.14
C HIS A 174 -35.35 21.34 2.50
N LYS A 175 -36.18 22.35 2.80
CA LYS A 175 -36.04 23.71 2.25
C LYS A 175 -34.62 24.29 2.45
N LEU A 176 -34.06 24.13 3.65
CA LEU A 176 -32.71 24.58 3.99
C LEU A 176 -31.60 23.92 3.16
N TYR A 177 -31.77 22.66 2.74
CA TYR A 177 -30.80 21.99 1.87
C TYR A 177 -30.84 22.58 0.46
N GLU A 178 -32.03 22.80 -0.10
CA GLU A 178 -32.17 23.41 -1.43
C GLU A 178 -31.62 24.85 -1.46
N GLU A 179 -31.89 25.65 -0.42
CA GLU A 179 -31.29 26.98 -0.26
C GLU A 179 -29.76 26.91 -0.18
N TYR A 180 -29.22 25.95 0.59
CA TYR A 180 -27.78 25.76 0.72
C TYR A 180 -27.13 25.32 -0.60
N LYS A 181 -27.76 24.40 -1.33
CA LYS A 181 -27.34 23.94 -2.66
C LYS A 181 -27.33 25.09 -3.67
N LEU A 182 -28.39 25.90 -3.72
CA LEU A 182 -28.46 27.08 -4.60
C LEU A 182 -27.37 28.10 -4.26
N LYS A 183 -27.12 28.33 -2.96
CA LYS A 183 -26.03 29.22 -2.51
C LYS A 183 -24.66 28.71 -2.96
N ASN A 184 -24.39 27.41 -2.85
CA ASN A 184 -23.13 26.84 -3.32
C ASN A 184 -22.98 27.00 -4.84
N LEU A 185 -24.03 26.71 -5.61
CA LEU A 185 -24.03 26.89 -7.07
C LEU A 185 -23.76 28.34 -7.49
N ARG A 186 -24.39 29.32 -6.84
CA ARG A 186 -24.15 30.76 -7.09
C ARG A 186 -22.71 31.17 -6.83
N ASN A 187 -22.07 30.55 -5.86
CA ASN A 187 -20.68 30.84 -5.49
C ASN A 187 -19.66 30.01 -6.29
N GLY A 188 -20.10 29.19 -7.26
CA GLY A 188 -19.21 28.29 -8.01
C GLY A 188 -18.66 27.12 -7.18
N ASN A 189 -19.24 26.85 -6.01
CA ASN A 189 -18.85 25.74 -5.15
C ASN A 189 -19.53 24.43 -5.60
N LEU A 190 -18.93 23.30 -5.23
CA LEU A 190 -19.48 21.98 -5.47
C LEU A 190 -20.84 21.79 -4.78
N ILE A 191 -21.65 20.91 -5.38
CA ILE A 191 -22.95 20.52 -4.83
C ILE A 191 -22.71 19.82 -3.49
N PRO A 192 -23.46 20.18 -2.42
CA PRO A 192 -23.27 19.55 -1.13
C PRO A 192 -23.76 18.11 -1.09
N SER A 193 -23.09 17.30 -0.28
CA SER A 193 -23.50 15.95 0.09
C SER A 193 -24.79 15.98 0.93
N TYR A 194 -25.59 14.92 0.85
CA TYR A 194 -26.90 14.88 1.49
C TYR A 194 -27.22 13.55 2.18
N ILE A 195 -28.01 13.64 3.22
CA ILE A 195 -28.54 12.55 4.03
C ILE A 195 -29.95 12.23 3.56
N ILE A 196 -30.28 10.95 3.62
CA ILE A 196 -31.59 10.40 3.25
C ILE A 196 -32.40 10.04 4.51
N LEU A 197 -31.73 9.72 5.61
CA LEU A 197 -32.37 9.33 6.87
C LEU A 197 -32.98 10.54 7.60
N LYS A 198 -34.05 10.28 8.36
CA LYS A 198 -34.68 11.30 9.20
C LYS A 198 -33.79 11.65 10.40
N ASN A 199 -33.99 12.85 10.96
CA ASN A 199 -33.21 13.32 12.10
C ASN A 199 -33.33 12.42 13.32
N ASP A 200 -34.50 11.85 13.61
CA ASP A 200 -34.71 10.98 14.78
C ASP A 200 -33.87 9.70 14.67
N GLU A 201 -33.96 9.03 13.52
CA GLU A 201 -33.17 7.83 13.23
C GLU A 201 -31.67 8.12 13.23
N LEU A 202 -31.26 9.28 12.69
CA LEU A 202 -29.87 9.70 12.68
C LEU A 202 -29.37 10.03 14.10
N ASN A 203 -30.25 10.55 14.96
CA ASN A 203 -29.95 10.87 16.36
C ASN A 203 -29.77 9.60 17.21
N GLU A 204 -30.56 8.55 16.95
CA GLU A 204 -30.34 7.25 17.59
C GLU A 204 -28.97 6.65 17.19
N LEU A 205 -28.63 6.72 15.91
CA LEU A 205 -27.38 6.19 15.40
C LEU A 205 -26.15 6.88 15.99
N ILE A 206 -26.15 8.21 16.08
CA ILE A 206 -25.03 8.96 16.66
C ILE A 206 -24.88 8.67 18.16
N LEU A 207 -25.98 8.53 18.90
CA LEU A 207 -25.93 8.21 20.32
C LEU A 207 -25.33 6.82 20.58
N GLN A 208 -25.60 5.85 19.70
CA GLN A 208 -25.04 4.50 19.80
C GLN A 208 -23.56 4.43 19.35
N LYS A 209 -23.15 5.26 18.39
CA LYS A 209 -21.85 5.12 17.71
C LYS A 209 -20.83 6.21 18.06
N ALA A 210 -21.21 7.26 18.77
CA ALA A 210 -20.28 8.32 19.16
C ALA A 210 -19.09 7.76 19.95
N GLY A 211 -17.87 8.14 19.56
CA GLY A 211 -16.62 7.67 20.14
C GLY A 211 -16.16 6.29 19.66
N SER A 212 -16.85 5.66 18.70
CA SER A 212 -16.45 4.40 18.06
C SER A 212 -15.66 4.60 16.77
N GLY A 213 -15.72 5.80 16.19
CA GLY A 213 -15.08 6.18 14.95
C GLY A 213 -13.66 6.70 15.14
N LYS A 214 -13.09 7.18 14.03
CA LYS A 214 -11.77 7.82 14.02
C LYS A 214 -11.91 9.30 14.30
N LEU A 215 -11.21 9.81 15.31
CA LEU A 215 -11.22 11.24 15.63
C LEU A 215 -10.32 11.99 14.66
N VAL A 216 -10.79 13.14 14.18
CA VAL A 216 -10.02 14.00 13.28
C VAL A 216 -9.10 14.88 14.10
N ILE A 217 -7.80 14.66 13.97
CA ILE A 217 -6.76 15.30 14.78
C ILE A 217 -5.90 16.20 13.86
N ASN A 218 -5.41 17.32 14.38
CA ASN A 218 -4.47 18.17 13.67
C ASN A 218 -3.02 17.62 13.73
N ARG A 219 -2.08 18.23 13.00
CA ARG A 219 -0.65 17.83 13.05
C ARG A 219 -0.02 17.94 14.45
N LYS A 220 -0.62 18.74 15.35
CA LYS A 220 -0.18 18.94 16.74
C LYS A 220 -0.82 17.95 17.72
N GLY A 221 -1.65 17.01 17.25
CA GLY A 221 -2.30 16.04 18.12
C GLY A 221 -3.56 16.52 18.84
N GLN A 222 -4.13 17.68 18.47
CA GLN A 222 -5.37 18.19 19.05
C GLN A 222 -6.58 17.79 18.23
N TRP A 223 -7.66 17.41 18.91
CA TRP A 223 -8.91 17.03 18.29
C TRP A 223 -9.62 18.24 17.65
N LYS A 224 -10.22 18.06 16.47
CA LYS A 224 -10.94 19.10 15.72
C LYS A 224 -12.45 19.10 15.97
N ASN A 225 -12.92 18.49 17.05
CA ASN A 225 -14.35 18.27 17.32
C ASN A 225 -15.07 17.52 16.19
N LYS A 226 -14.35 16.64 15.50
CA LYS A 226 -14.90 15.82 14.41
C LYS A 226 -14.53 14.36 14.57
N GLU A 227 -15.45 13.51 14.17
CA GLU A 227 -15.28 12.06 14.19
C GLU A 227 -15.82 11.47 12.89
N ILE A 228 -15.10 10.52 12.32
CA ILE A 228 -15.53 9.77 11.14
C ILE A 228 -16.05 8.43 11.63
N ILE A 229 -17.35 8.20 11.46
CA ILE A 229 -18.08 7.04 11.98
C ILE A 229 -18.62 6.21 10.82
N ASP A 230 -18.49 4.89 10.93
CA ASP A 230 -19.26 3.94 10.13
C ASP A 230 -20.59 3.63 10.83
N PHE A 231 -21.69 4.06 10.23
CA PHE A 231 -23.02 3.84 10.77
C PHE A 231 -23.59 2.45 10.44
N GLY A 232 -22.90 1.64 9.64
CA GLY A 232 -23.29 0.27 9.30
C GLY A 232 -24.52 0.15 8.38
N LYS A 233 -25.08 1.27 7.93
CA LYS A 233 -26.15 1.35 6.95
C LYS A 233 -26.00 2.62 6.10
N ASN A 234 -26.58 2.61 4.90
CA ASN A 234 -26.53 3.77 4.02
C ASN A 234 -27.24 4.97 4.66
N ILE A 235 -26.50 6.04 4.94
CA ILE A 235 -27.03 7.25 5.57
C ILE A 235 -27.37 8.34 4.55
N GLY A 236 -26.80 8.26 3.35
CA GLY A 236 -26.87 9.35 2.38
C GLY A 236 -25.93 9.18 1.20
N LYS A 237 -25.74 10.25 0.44
CA LYS A 237 -24.81 10.30 -0.68
C LYS A 237 -23.77 11.39 -0.50
N ASP A 238 -22.51 11.02 -0.74
CA ASP A 238 -21.40 11.95 -0.82
C ASP A 238 -21.16 12.39 -2.27
N TYR A 239 -20.90 13.69 -2.48
CA TYR A 239 -20.61 14.24 -3.81
C TYR A 239 -19.10 14.25 -4.04
N ILE A 240 -18.60 13.30 -4.82
CA ILE A 240 -17.19 13.11 -5.12
C ILE A 240 -17.01 13.11 -6.64
N ASP A 241 -16.08 13.93 -7.15
CA ASP A 241 -15.67 13.96 -8.56
C ASP A 241 -16.84 14.05 -9.56
N GLY A 242 -17.84 14.87 -9.23
CA GLY A 242 -19.00 15.11 -10.09
C GLY A 242 -20.13 14.07 -9.96
N LYS A 243 -20.03 13.11 -9.04
CA LYS A 243 -21.01 12.04 -8.87
C LYS A 243 -21.44 11.88 -7.42
N PHE A 244 -22.68 11.46 -7.21
CA PHE A 244 -23.18 11.07 -5.91
C PHE A 244 -22.94 9.59 -5.66
N ILE A 245 -22.23 9.28 -4.58
CA ILE A 245 -21.89 7.92 -4.16
C ILE A 245 -22.60 7.63 -2.84
N ASN A 246 -23.35 6.52 -2.78
CA ASN A 246 -23.97 6.07 -1.53
C ASN A 246 -22.89 5.79 -0.48
N THR A 247 -23.11 6.20 0.77
CA THR A 247 -22.15 5.95 1.84
C THR A 247 -22.86 5.62 3.16
N GLN A 248 -22.24 4.71 3.91
CA GLN A 248 -22.58 4.41 5.31
C GLN A 248 -21.73 5.21 6.29
N TRP A 249 -20.70 5.89 5.79
CA TRP A 249 -19.77 6.66 6.59
C TRP A 249 -20.20 8.12 6.66
N GLY A 250 -20.03 8.72 7.82
CA GLY A 250 -20.32 10.14 8.03
C GLY A 250 -19.29 10.82 8.91
N THR A 251 -19.02 12.08 8.60
CA THR A 251 -18.26 12.95 9.49
C THR A 251 -19.23 13.63 10.43
N VAL A 252 -19.10 13.33 11.71
CA VAL A 252 -19.81 13.98 12.80
C VAL A 252 -19.06 15.23 13.23
N HIS A 253 -19.76 16.35 13.29
CA HIS A 253 -19.24 17.62 13.76
C HIS A 253 -19.88 17.96 15.11
N TYR A 254 -19.09 17.88 16.18
CA TYR A 254 -19.55 18.17 17.53
C TYR A 254 -19.52 19.67 17.83
N SER A 255 -20.55 20.18 18.48
CA SER A 255 -20.60 21.57 18.94
C SER A 255 -21.42 21.73 20.22
N LYS A 256 -21.33 22.90 20.87
CA LYS A 256 -22.10 23.21 22.08
C LYS A 256 -23.62 23.18 21.86
N THR A 257 -24.08 23.54 20.66
CA THR A 257 -25.51 23.61 20.33
C THR A 257 -26.08 22.28 19.82
N GLY A 258 -25.28 21.22 19.76
CA GLY A 258 -25.62 19.95 19.12
C GLY A 258 -24.76 19.64 17.90
N SER A 259 -24.81 18.39 17.48
CA SER A 259 -23.99 17.83 16.42
C SER A 259 -24.73 17.85 15.08
N HIS A 260 -23.98 17.73 13.99
CA HIS A 260 -24.53 17.43 12.68
C HIS A 260 -23.60 16.48 11.94
N ILE A 261 -24.17 15.73 11.01
CA ILE A 261 -23.50 14.68 10.26
C ILE A 261 -23.50 15.06 8.79
N ILE A 262 -22.35 14.89 8.16
CA ILE A 262 -22.15 15.07 6.72
C ILE A 262 -21.73 13.71 6.16
N PRO A 263 -22.39 13.20 5.10
CA PRO A 263 -21.96 11.97 4.43
C PRO A 263 -20.49 12.09 4.00
N ASN A 264 -19.74 11.01 4.19
CA ASN A 264 -18.34 10.92 3.79
C ASN A 264 -18.15 9.63 3.02
N GLY A 265 -17.92 9.71 1.72
CA GLY A 265 -17.67 8.57 0.84
C GLY A 265 -16.19 8.32 0.59
N LYS A 266 -15.30 9.12 1.20
CA LYS A 266 -13.86 8.90 1.10
C LYS A 266 -13.52 7.69 1.94
N ASP A 267 -13.24 6.59 1.26
CA ASP A 267 -12.69 5.37 1.85
C ASP A 267 -11.42 5.78 2.61
N ASP A 268 -11.46 5.70 3.93
CA ASP A 268 -10.33 6.00 4.81
C ASP A 268 -9.33 4.82 4.77
N LYS A 269 -9.10 4.27 3.56
CA LYS A 269 -8.06 3.32 3.19
C LYS A 269 -6.76 4.07 2.98
N ASN A 270 -6.24 4.65 4.06
CA ASN A 270 -4.86 5.12 4.17
C ASN A 270 -4.25 4.65 5.49
#